data_AF-A0A0G0F2P2-F1
#
_entry.id   AF-A0A0G0F2P2-F1
#
_cell.length_a   1.000
_cell.length_b   1.000
_cell.length_c   1.000
_cell.angle_alpha   90.00
_cell.angle_beta   90.00
_cell.angle_gamma   90.00
#
_symmetry.space_group_name_H-M   'P 1'
#
loop_
_entity.id
_entity.type
_entity.pdbx_description
1 polymer ?
#
loop_
_entity_poly.entity_id
_entity_poly.type
_entity_poly.pdbx_seq_one_letter_code
_entity_poly.pdbx_strand_id
1 'polypeptide(L)'
;MIAVMLILLVFAGAFVAFVLIWGSKTNKIELNVFEDIRTPLVLQVLVPRENDKSALAAEQMFASVHGVLGDMIKGEDIISFEVISSEEEGIRFYIVTPKHLAKFVEGQMYAQYPNADISYVDDYISKANGDDETFVTCGEIEMEKDSIFPIKTFRNFEVDPLAAITGAMSDLSRGEKAWLQVIVRPVSNYWQKDSKKYITAIREGKDLNGESFFSKIAGVFAKIGQSLSTSEAGPVKKEVVKLEPGQEEELKEIETKMLKLGFEVKIRVVTKAGTQERSEQILRDVTASFKQFTTAHLNNFIHSKPTKTGKEIYDEYVIRHMDADEPDILNIEELASLYHLPNISVETPNIAWSRSRKLEPPMNLPKAADGDVTVF
;
A
#
# COMPACT_ATOMS: atom_id res chain seq x y z
N MET A 1 27.43 -52.08 22.67
CA MET A 1 27.24 -51.41 21.36
C MET A 1 25.79 -50.96 21.14
N ILE A 2 24.81 -51.88 21.12
CA ILE A 2 23.39 -51.53 20.86
C ILE A 2 22.83 -50.52 21.87
N ALA A 3 23.11 -50.69 23.16
CA ALA A 3 22.66 -49.75 24.20
C ALA A 3 23.25 -48.34 24.04
N VAL A 4 24.50 -48.22 23.61
CA VAL A 4 25.17 -46.93 23.36
C VAL A 4 24.55 -46.23 22.13
N MET A 5 24.19 -47.00 21.10
CA MET A 5 23.55 -46.49 19.89
C MET A 5 22.13 -45.98 20.16
N LEU A 6 21.37 -46.68 21.02
CA LEU A 6 20.04 -46.25 21.47
C LEU A 6 20.10 -44.94 22.26
N ILE A 7 21.08 -44.81 23.16
CA ILE A 7 21.27 -43.58 23.93
C ILE A 7 21.60 -42.40 23.00
N LEU A 8 22.48 -42.59 22.02
CA LEU A 8 22.82 -41.55 21.03
C LEU A 8 21.61 -41.12 20.19
N LEU A 9 20.75 -42.05 19.78
CA LEU A 9 19.52 -41.74 19.04
C LEU A 9 18.52 -40.92 19.87
N VAL A 10 18.38 -41.23 21.16
CA VAL A 10 17.52 -40.46 22.07
C VAL A 10 18.05 -39.04 22.27
N PHE A 11 19.37 -38.88 22.43
CA PHE A 11 20.00 -37.54 22.52
C PHE A 11 19.88 -36.74 21.22
N ALA A 12 20.05 -37.38 20.06
CA ALA A 12 19.87 -36.72 18.76
C ALA A 12 18.42 -36.28 18.55
N GLY A 13 17.45 -37.14 18.88
CA GLY A 13 16.03 -36.80 18.83
C GLY A 13 15.65 -35.66 19.78
N ALA A 14 16.18 -35.69 21.01
CA ALA A 14 15.99 -34.62 21.99
C ALA A 14 16.64 -33.30 21.52
N PHE A 15 17.80 -33.35 20.86
CA PHE A 15 18.45 -32.17 20.30
C PHE A 15 17.68 -31.60 19.12
N VAL A 16 17.17 -32.43 18.21
CA VAL A 16 16.30 -31.98 17.11
C VAL A 16 15.00 -31.38 17.67
N ALA A 17 14.36 -32.02 18.65
CA ALA A 17 13.19 -31.47 19.31
C ALA A 17 13.51 -30.15 20.02
N PHE A 18 14.66 -30.04 20.68
CA PHE A 18 15.14 -28.79 21.28
C PHE A 18 15.35 -27.71 20.23
N VAL A 19 16.00 -28.00 19.11
CA VAL A 19 16.20 -27.04 18.01
C VAL A 19 14.87 -26.67 17.35
N LEU A 20 13.89 -27.57 17.24
CA LEU A 20 12.57 -27.23 16.70
C LEU A 20 11.73 -26.41 17.68
N ILE A 21 11.76 -26.73 18.98
CA ILE A 21 11.03 -26.00 20.02
C ILE A 21 11.66 -24.63 20.29
N TRP A 22 12.99 -24.54 20.30
CA TRP A 22 13.73 -23.30 20.58
C TRP A 22 13.98 -22.48 19.31
N GLY A 23 14.16 -23.14 18.17
CA GLY A 23 14.29 -22.49 16.86
C GLY A 23 12.95 -22.03 16.27
N SER A 24 11.81 -22.61 16.67
CA SER A 24 10.49 -21.99 16.42
C SER A 24 10.15 -20.88 17.42
N LYS A 25 10.83 -20.86 18.57
CA LYS A 25 10.92 -19.69 19.46
C LYS A 25 12.01 -18.70 19.01
N THR A 26 12.31 -18.59 17.72
CA THR A 26 12.83 -17.31 17.20
C THR A 26 11.80 -16.26 17.57
N ASN A 27 12.17 -15.39 18.51
CA ASN A 27 11.41 -14.23 18.97
C ASN A 27 10.41 -13.78 17.90
N LYS A 28 9.13 -14.17 18.03
CA LYS A 28 8.07 -13.31 17.52
C LYS A 28 8.29 -12.03 18.32
N ILE A 29 8.97 -11.07 17.72
CA ILE A 29 8.97 -9.70 18.21
C ILE A 29 7.48 -9.40 18.24
N GLU A 30 6.88 -9.31 19.44
CA GLU A 30 5.53 -8.78 19.57
C GLU A 30 5.61 -7.34 19.03
N LEU A 31 5.28 -7.19 17.76
CA LEU A 31 5.18 -5.90 17.12
C LEU A 31 3.91 -5.30 17.70
N ASN A 32 4.06 -4.34 18.61
CA ASN A 32 2.95 -3.56 19.14
C ASN A 32 2.47 -2.60 18.05
N VAL A 33 1.71 -3.12 17.08
CA VAL A 33 1.03 -2.32 16.07
C VAL A 33 -0.42 -2.13 16.47
N PHE A 34 -0.93 -0.94 16.22
CA PHE A 34 -2.35 -0.65 16.33
C PHE A 34 -3.03 -0.99 15.01
N GLU A 35 -4.12 -1.75 15.11
CA GLU A 35 -4.94 -2.10 13.95
C GLU A 35 -6.01 -1.03 13.68
N ASP A 36 -6.25 -0.11 14.61
CA ASP A 36 -7.20 1.01 14.46
C ASP A 36 -6.54 2.37 14.69
N ILE A 37 -7.13 3.44 14.15
CA ILE A 37 -6.67 4.82 14.41
C ILE A 37 -7.14 5.29 15.78
N ARG A 38 -6.23 5.36 16.75
CA ARG A 38 -6.52 5.85 18.10
C ARG A 38 -6.66 7.37 18.12
N THR A 39 -7.73 7.87 18.72
CA THR A 39 -8.03 9.32 18.82
C THR A 39 -7.90 10.00 17.45
N PRO A 40 -8.72 9.60 16.47
CA PRO A 40 -8.58 10.04 15.10
C PRO A 40 -8.85 11.55 14.97
N LEU A 41 -8.06 12.22 14.15
CA LEU A 41 -8.35 13.54 13.62
C LEU A 41 -8.55 13.44 12.12
N VAL A 42 -9.60 14.11 11.62
CA VAL A 42 -9.94 14.14 10.20
C VAL A 42 -9.52 15.48 9.62
N LEU A 43 -8.61 15.44 8.66
CA LEU A 43 -8.12 16.59 7.91
C LEU A 43 -8.78 16.59 6.54
N GLN A 44 -9.61 17.60 6.25
CA GLN A 44 -10.07 17.86 4.90
C GLN A 44 -8.99 18.63 4.15
N VAL A 45 -8.64 18.18 2.95
CA VAL A 45 -7.61 18.80 2.12
C VAL A 45 -8.21 19.27 0.80
N LEU A 46 -8.17 20.57 0.55
CA LEU A 46 -8.58 21.18 -0.72
C LEU A 46 -7.37 21.82 -1.39
N VAL A 47 -7.30 21.75 -2.72
CA VAL A 47 -6.29 22.46 -3.51
C VAL A 47 -6.93 23.47 -4.44
N PRO A 48 -6.23 24.52 -4.88
CA PRO A 48 -6.72 25.42 -5.92
C PRO A 48 -6.92 24.66 -7.23
N ARG A 49 -7.84 25.14 -8.08
CA ARG A 49 -8.09 24.53 -9.40
C ARG A 49 -6.87 24.56 -10.31
N GLU A 50 -5.99 25.54 -10.11
CA GLU A 50 -4.75 25.70 -10.86
C GLU A 50 -3.58 24.88 -10.28
N ASN A 51 -3.85 23.89 -9.41
CA ASN A 51 -2.82 23.05 -8.81
C ASN A 51 -1.99 22.32 -9.88
N ASP A 52 -0.70 22.62 -9.94
CA ASP A 52 0.25 22.05 -10.89
C ASP A 52 1.02 20.84 -10.34
N LYS A 53 0.75 20.45 -9.09
CA LYS A 53 1.42 19.34 -8.42
C LYS A 53 0.89 18.01 -8.92
N SER A 54 1.75 17.25 -9.61
CA SER A 54 1.45 15.89 -10.07
C SER A 54 1.52 14.85 -8.94
N ALA A 55 1.21 13.59 -9.26
CA ALA A 55 1.39 12.44 -8.38
C ALA A 55 2.82 12.32 -7.81
N LEU A 56 3.83 12.90 -8.46
CA LEU A 56 5.20 12.96 -7.91
C LEU A 56 5.25 13.71 -6.56
N ALA A 57 4.43 14.74 -6.37
CA ALA A 57 4.35 15.47 -5.10
C ALA A 57 3.81 14.56 -3.98
N ALA A 58 2.84 13.70 -4.29
CA ALA A 58 2.34 12.69 -3.37
C ALA A 58 3.39 11.61 -3.07
N GLU A 59 4.17 11.17 -4.05
CA GLU A 59 5.28 10.24 -3.81
C GLU A 59 6.29 10.80 -2.80
N GLN A 60 6.65 12.08 -2.93
CA GLN A 60 7.53 12.76 -1.96
C GLN A 60 6.86 12.93 -0.59
N MET A 61 5.57 13.24 -0.56
CA MET A 61 4.79 13.31 0.68
C MET A 61 4.80 11.97 1.40
N PHE A 62 4.53 10.86 0.70
CA PHE A 62 4.57 9.52 1.29
C PHE A 62 5.98 9.14 1.75
N ALA A 63 7.03 9.54 1.02
CA ALA A 63 8.40 9.36 1.47
C ALA A 63 8.67 10.10 2.81
N SER A 64 8.15 11.32 2.97
CA SER A 64 8.24 12.05 4.24
C SER A 64 7.39 11.41 5.35
N VAL A 65 6.16 11.00 5.04
CA VAL A 65 5.26 10.31 5.99
C VAL A 65 5.85 8.98 6.46
N HIS A 66 6.62 8.29 5.63
CA HIS A 66 7.33 7.06 5.98
C HIS A 66 8.28 7.26 7.18
N GLY A 67 8.76 8.49 7.40
CA GLY A 67 9.58 8.84 8.57
C GLY A 67 8.95 8.56 9.94
N VAL A 68 7.62 8.38 10.01
CA VAL A 68 6.91 7.90 11.22
C VAL A 68 7.40 6.52 11.68
N LEU A 69 7.96 5.72 10.77
CA LEU A 69 8.51 4.40 11.08
C LEU A 69 9.66 4.44 12.10
N GLY A 70 10.52 5.47 12.05
CA GLY A 70 11.76 5.50 12.83
C GLY A 70 12.60 4.23 12.65
N ASP A 71 12.99 3.61 13.76
CA ASP A 71 13.79 2.36 13.78
C ASP A 71 12.93 1.08 13.84
N MET A 72 11.61 1.19 13.67
CA MET A 72 10.67 0.07 13.82
C MET A 72 10.60 -0.79 12.56
N ILE A 73 10.16 -2.05 12.72
CA ILE A 73 9.94 -2.95 11.58
C ILE A 73 8.65 -2.59 10.84
N LYS A 74 7.60 -2.26 11.60
CA LYS A 74 6.31 -1.73 11.15
C LYS A 74 5.98 -0.51 12.02
N GLY A 75 5.36 0.53 11.45
CA GLY A 75 4.90 1.68 12.23
C GLY A 75 3.82 1.26 13.23
N GLU A 76 3.83 1.81 14.44
CA GLU A 76 2.81 1.49 15.45
C GLU A 76 1.42 1.94 14.98
N ASP A 77 1.31 3.14 14.44
CA ASP A 77 0.03 3.69 13.99
C ASP A 77 -0.19 3.58 12.48
N ILE A 78 -1.46 3.64 12.11
CA ILE A 78 -1.94 3.67 10.73
C ILE A 78 -2.49 5.05 10.37
N ILE A 79 -2.46 5.37 9.09
CA ILE A 79 -3.00 6.61 8.53
C ILE A 79 -3.94 6.23 7.39
N SER A 80 -5.10 6.87 7.32
CA SER A 80 -6.05 6.65 6.24
C SER A 80 -6.10 7.84 5.29
N PHE A 81 -6.03 7.57 3.99
CA PHE A 81 -6.20 8.53 2.92
C PHE A 81 -7.52 8.21 2.21
N GLU A 82 -8.45 9.14 2.18
CA GLU A 82 -9.85 8.86 1.84
C GLU A 82 -10.36 9.84 0.77
N VAL A 83 -11.12 9.32 -0.19
CA VAL A 83 -11.82 10.10 -1.21
C VAL A 83 -13.31 9.86 -1.04
N ILE A 84 -14.07 10.93 -0.82
CA ILE A 84 -15.49 10.87 -0.47
C ILE A 84 -16.27 11.65 -1.53
N SER A 85 -17.30 11.05 -2.09
CA SER A 85 -18.15 11.68 -3.09
C SER A 85 -19.63 11.60 -2.73
N SER A 86 -20.33 12.70 -2.99
CA SER A 86 -21.78 12.83 -2.93
C SER A 86 -22.21 13.98 -3.85
N GLU A 87 -23.49 14.02 -4.24
CA GLU A 87 -24.02 15.10 -5.07
C GLU A 87 -23.92 16.48 -4.37
N GLU A 88 -24.20 16.54 -3.06
CA GLU A 88 -24.26 17.80 -2.31
C GLU A 88 -22.86 18.39 -2.01
N GLU A 89 -21.91 17.55 -1.61
CA GLU A 89 -20.57 18.00 -1.20
C GLU A 89 -19.52 17.90 -2.31
N GLY A 90 -19.81 17.18 -3.40
CA GLY A 90 -18.84 16.84 -4.44
C GLY A 90 -17.80 15.82 -3.99
N ILE A 91 -16.74 15.67 -4.77
CA ILE A 91 -15.58 14.84 -4.47
C ILE A 91 -14.61 15.61 -3.56
N ARG A 92 -14.31 15.04 -2.40
CA ARG A 92 -13.46 15.62 -1.36
C ARG A 92 -12.39 14.64 -0.90
N PHE A 93 -11.23 15.19 -0.54
CA PHE A 93 -10.06 14.43 -0.10
C PHE A 93 -9.85 14.63 1.39
N TYR A 94 -9.59 13.53 2.09
CA TYR A 94 -9.42 13.50 3.53
C TYR A 94 -8.21 12.67 3.93
N ILE A 95 -7.64 13.04 5.08
CA ILE A 95 -6.63 12.25 5.77
C ILE A 95 -7.09 12.05 7.20
N VAL A 96 -7.16 10.80 7.64
CA VAL A 96 -7.48 10.44 9.02
C VAL A 96 -6.24 9.88 9.67
N THR A 97 -5.86 10.45 10.79
CA THR A 97 -4.57 10.16 11.44
C THR A 97 -4.69 10.30 12.95
N PRO A 98 -3.88 9.60 13.75
CA PRO A 98 -3.85 9.80 15.19
C PRO A 98 -3.52 11.24 15.54
N LYS A 99 -4.15 11.76 16.61
CA LYS A 99 -3.95 13.13 17.09
C LYS A 99 -2.48 13.56 17.23
N HIS A 100 -1.60 12.66 17.64
CA HIS A 100 -0.19 12.96 17.85
C HIS A 100 0.62 13.06 16.54
N LEU A 101 0.15 12.46 15.45
CA LEU A 101 0.77 12.55 14.12
C LEU A 101 0.18 13.67 13.25
N ALA A 102 -1.01 14.17 13.59
CA ALA A 102 -1.75 15.11 12.77
C ALA A 102 -0.96 16.35 12.33
N LYS A 103 -0.21 16.98 13.26
CA LYS A 103 0.61 18.16 12.95
C LYS A 103 1.79 17.83 12.03
N PHE A 104 2.36 16.64 12.18
CA PHE A 104 3.44 16.18 11.31
C PHE A 104 2.92 15.92 9.89
N VAL A 105 1.81 15.19 9.76
CA VAL A 105 1.16 14.90 8.47
C VAL A 105 0.73 16.20 7.79
N GLU A 106 0.06 17.11 8.49
CA GLU A 106 -0.30 18.45 8.01
C GLU A 106 0.94 19.20 7.47
N GLY A 107 2.06 19.15 8.19
CA GLY A 107 3.34 19.73 7.75
C GLY A 107 3.88 19.11 6.46
N GLN A 108 3.83 17.78 6.34
CA GLN A 108 4.29 17.08 5.12
C GLN A 108 3.39 17.38 3.92
N MET A 109 2.09 17.54 4.15
CA MET A 109 1.15 18.00 3.12
C MET A 109 1.53 19.40 2.63
N TYR A 110 1.75 20.35 3.54
CA TYR A 110 2.11 21.72 3.17
C TYR A 110 3.45 21.80 2.44
N ALA A 111 4.41 20.92 2.75
CA ALA A 111 5.70 20.87 2.06
C ALA A 111 5.54 20.55 0.56
N GLN A 112 4.61 19.66 0.20
CA GLN A 112 4.39 19.25 -1.19
C GLN A 112 3.28 20.05 -1.89
N TYR A 113 2.29 20.53 -1.11
CA TYR A 113 1.15 21.32 -1.56
C TYR A 113 1.05 22.63 -0.76
N PRO A 114 1.93 23.63 -1.01
CA PRO A 114 1.97 24.87 -0.21
C PRO A 114 0.66 25.68 -0.24
N ASN A 115 -0.09 25.58 -1.33
CA ASN A 115 -1.35 26.29 -1.54
C ASN A 115 -2.57 25.48 -1.07
N ALA A 116 -2.39 24.31 -0.45
CA ALA A 116 -3.50 23.52 0.07
C ALA A 116 -4.23 24.28 1.19
N ASP A 117 -5.55 24.16 1.20
CA ASP A 117 -6.38 24.55 2.32
C ASP A 117 -6.70 23.29 3.14
N ILE A 118 -6.15 23.23 4.35
CA ILE A 118 -6.25 22.07 5.24
C ILE A 118 -7.02 22.50 6.47
N SER A 119 -8.12 21.80 6.75
CA SER A 119 -8.97 22.08 7.91
C SER A 119 -9.26 20.82 8.70
N TYR A 120 -9.28 20.95 10.03
CA TYR A 120 -9.76 19.90 10.92
C TYR A 120 -11.29 19.95 10.94
N VAL A 121 -11.91 18.82 10.63
CA VAL A 121 -13.38 18.72 10.49
C VAL A 121 -13.91 17.54 11.29
N ASP A 122 -15.21 17.55 11.55
CA ASP A 122 -15.91 16.38 12.08
C ASP A 122 -15.91 15.24 11.05
N ASP A 123 -15.86 14.00 11.55
CA ASP A 123 -15.87 12.81 10.71
C ASP A 123 -17.15 12.75 9.85
N TYR A 124 -16.99 12.66 8.53
CA TYR A 124 -18.10 12.64 7.58
C TYR A 124 -19.02 11.43 7.78
N ILE A 125 -18.53 10.35 8.41
CA ILE A 125 -19.32 9.17 8.75
C ILE A 125 -20.46 9.55 9.71
N SER A 126 -20.21 10.45 10.67
CA SER A 126 -21.21 10.88 11.65
C SER A 126 -22.42 11.57 11.02
N LYS A 127 -22.19 12.36 9.95
CA LYS A 127 -23.23 13.03 9.16
C LYS A 127 -24.03 12.06 8.30
N ALA A 128 -23.50 10.86 8.05
CA ALA A 128 -24.05 9.90 7.11
C ALA A 128 -24.91 8.81 7.76
N ASN A 129 -25.06 8.81 9.09
CA ASN A 129 -25.86 7.83 9.84
C ASN A 129 -27.33 8.28 10.06
N GLY A 130 -27.80 9.32 9.34
CA GLY A 130 -29.13 9.91 9.53
C GLY A 130 -30.21 9.51 8.51
N ASP A 131 -29.89 8.71 7.48
CA ASP A 131 -30.85 8.29 6.45
C ASP A 131 -31.26 6.82 6.66
N ASP A 132 -32.47 6.62 7.20
CA ASP A 132 -33.02 5.31 7.60
C ASP A 132 -33.39 4.37 6.43
N GLU A 133 -33.25 4.80 5.17
CA GLU A 133 -33.56 3.99 3.97
C GLU A 133 -32.44 4.03 2.93
N THR A 134 -31.22 3.63 3.33
CA THR A 134 -30.09 3.48 2.41
C THR A 134 -29.53 2.06 2.43
N PHE A 135 -29.40 1.45 1.25
CA PHE A 135 -28.64 0.22 1.08
C PHE A 135 -27.16 0.56 1.07
N VAL A 136 -26.37 -0.21 1.81
CA VAL A 136 -24.92 -0.05 1.92
C VAL A 136 -24.26 -1.28 1.30
N THR A 137 -23.43 -1.07 0.28
CA THR A 137 -22.60 -2.12 -0.31
C THR A 137 -21.14 -1.79 -0.07
N CYS A 138 -20.41 -2.75 0.50
CA CYS A 138 -19.01 -2.63 0.84
C CYS A 138 -18.19 -3.64 0.04
N GLY A 139 -16.97 -3.25 -0.34
CA GLY A 139 -16.02 -4.13 -0.99
C GLY A 139 -14.59 -3.79 -0.57
N GLU A 140 -13.72 -4.78 -0.64
CA GLU A 140 -12.28 -4.60 -0.43
C GLU A 140 -11.55 -4.82 -1.75
N ILE A 141 -10.48 -4.06 -1.96
CA ILE A 141 -9.62 -4.18 -3.13
C ILE A 141 -8.25 -4.67 -2.67
N GLU A 142 -7.76 -5.73 -3.30
CA GLU A 142 -6.48 -6.38 -2.99
C GLU A 142 -5.68 -6.63 -4.28
N MET A 143 -4.38 -6.86 -4.14
CA MET A 143 -3.53 -7.32 -5.23
C MET A 143 -3.85 -8.78 -5.56
N GLU A 144 -3.91 -9.13 -6.86
CA GLU A 144 -4.17 -10.53 -7.27
C GLU A 144 -2.94 -11.43 -7.08
N LYS A 145 -1.75 -10.89 -7.30
CA LYS A 145 -0.47 -11.58 -7.12
C LYS A 145 0.24 -11.05 -5.89
N ASP A 146 1.28 -11.77 -5.47
CA ASP A 146 2.19 -11.35 -4.40
C ASP A 146 2.70 -9.91 -4.62
N SER A 147 2.83 -9.15 -3.51
CA SER A 147 3.27 -7.76 -3.53
C SER A 147 4.67 -7.55 -4.10
N ILE A 148 5.50 -8.59 -4.31
CA ILE A 148 6.76 -8.43 -5.06
C ILE A 148 6.53 -7.92 -6.49
N PHE A 149 5.40 -8.24 -7.11
CA PHE A 149 5.06 -7.78 -8.45
C PHE A 149 4.47 -6.37 -8.39
N PRO A 150 5.01 -5.40 -9.16
CA PRO A 150 4.45 -4.05 -9.20
C PRO A 150 3.12 -3.96 -9.94
N ILE A 151 2.32 -2.95 -9.60
CA ILE A 151 1.22 -2.48 -10.45
C ILE A 151 1.75 -1.47 -11.48
N LYS A 152 0.93 -1.15 -12.50
CA LYS A 152 1.18 0.01 -13.35
C LYS A 152 1.12 1.29 -12.51
N THR A 153 2.07 2.20 -12.67
CA THR A 153 2.18 3.41 -11.84
C THR A 153 1.89 4.66 -12.66
N PHE A 154 1.71 5.80 -11.98
CA PHE A 154 1.48 7.11 -12.61
C PHE A 154 2.55 7.48 -13.65
N ARG A 155 3.77 6.92 -13.57
CA ARG A 155 4.83 7.14 -14.57
C ARG A 155 4.50 6.55 -15.93
N ASN A 156 3.61 5.57 -15.99
CA ASN A 156 3.22 4.85 -17.20
C ASN A 156 1.89 5.34 -17.81
N PHE A 157 1.30 6.42 -17.28
CA PHE A 157 0.06 6.98 -17.80
C PHE A 157 0.29 8.29 -18.55
N GLU A 158 -0.45 8.49 -19.64
CA GLU A 158 -0.51 9.76 -20.37
C GLU A 158 -1.44 10.77 -19.67
N VAL A 159 -2.51 10.25 -19.06
CA VAL A 159 -3.50 11.01 -18.29
C VAL A 159 -3.42 10.57 -16.84
N ASP A 160 -3.61 11.49 -15.92
CA ASP A 160 -3.53 11.22 -14.49
C ASP A 160 -4.46 10.04 -14.06
N PRO A 161 -3.95 8.98 -13.40
CA PRO A 161 -4.76 7.83 -13.01
C PRO A 161 -5.88 8.18 -12.01
N LEU A 162 -5.75 9.27 -11.25
CA LEU A 162 -6.80 9.72 -10.33
C LEU A 162 -8.07 10.15 -11.07
N ALA A 163 -7.96 10.56 -12.34
CA ALA A 163 -9.11 10.93 -13.15
C ALA A 163 -10.09 9.76 -13.35
N ALA A 164 -9.58 8.54 -13.51
CA ALA A 164 -10.42 7.35 -13.66
C ALA A 164 -11.15 6.99 -12.35
N ILE A 165 -10.45 7.07 -11.22
CA ILE A 165 -11.04 6.81 -9.90
C ILE A 165 -12.11 7.86 -9.58
N THR A 166 -11.76 9.13 -9.68
CA THR A 166 -12.69 10.23 -9.38
C THR A 166 -13.86 10.27 -10.38
N GLY A 167 -13.61 9.93 -11.65
CA GLY A 167 -14.65 9.80 -12.67
C GLY A 167 -15.71 8.77 -12.30
N ALA A 168 -15.29 7.58 -11.87
CA ALA A 168 -16.20 6.53 -11.39
C ALA A 168 -17.01 6.93 -10.14
N MET A 169 -16.49 7.89 -9.36
CA MET A 169 -17.15 8.42 -8.17
C MET A 169 -17.97 9.70 -8.43
N SER A 170 -18.00 10.21 -9.67
CA SER A 170 -18.61 11.52 -9.98
C SER A 170 -20.10 11.46 -10.36
N ASP A 171 -20.57 10.34 -10.89
CA ASP A 171 -21.96 10.14 -11.36
C ASP A 171 -22.86 9.60 -10.24
N LEU A 172 -23.17 10.47 -9.29
CA LEU A 172 -24.01 10.17 -8.13
C LEU A 172 -25.28 11.02 -8.13
N SER A 173 -26.42 10.38 -7.91
CA SER A 173 -27.71 11.04 -7.68
C SER A 173 -27.84 11.49 -6.23
N ARG A 174 -28.85 12.33 -5.95
CA ARG A 174 -29.14 12.80 -4.59
C ARG A 174 -29.34 11.63 -3.62
N GLY A 175 -28.65 11.69 -2.47
CA GLY A 175 -28.65 10.63 -1.46
C GLY A 175 -27.67 9.49 -1.72
N GLU A 176 -27.08 9.41 -2.92
CA GLU A 176 -26.04 8.43 -3.23
C GLU A 176 -24.67 8.90 -2.74
N LYS A 177 -23.86 7.95 -2.28
CA LYS A 177 -22.50 8.21 -1.78
C LYS A 177 -21.55 7.13 -2.26
N ALA A 178 -20.34 7.54 -2.61
CA ALA A 178 -19.22 6.65 -2.90
C ALA A 178 -18.02 7.06 -2.06
N TRP A 179 -17.50 6.14 -1.27
CA TRP A 179 -16.39 6.38 -0.35
C TRP A 179 -15.27 5.40 -0.63
N LEU A 180 -14.07 5.93 -0.84
CA LEU A 180 -12.84 5.17 -1.02
C LEU A 180 -11.92 5.44 0.16
N GLN A 181 -11.36 4.38 0.73
CA GLN A 181 -10.44 4.42 1.87
C GLN A 181 -9.18 3.64 1.52
N VAL A 182 -8.03 4.27 1.69
CA VAL A 182 -6.70 3.68 1.54
C VAL A 182 -5.97 3.84 2.88
N ILE A 183 -5.98 2.78 3.68
CA ILE A 183 -5.27 2.75 4.98
C ILE A 183 -3.83 2.31 4.71
N VAL A 184 -2.88 2.97 5.36
CA VAL A 184 -1.45 2.67 5.20
C VAL A 184 -0.73 2.59 6.53
N ARG A 185 0.29 1.73 6.60
CA ARG A 185 1.27 1.64 7.69
C ARG A 185 2.68 1.58 7.11
N PRO A 186 3.60 2.48 7.48
CA PRO A 186 4.95 2.41 6.95
C PRO A 186 5.64 1.14 7.45
N VAL A 187 6.46 0.53 6.60
CA VAL A 187 7.23 -0.66 6.94
C VAL A 187 8.68 -0.56 6.53
N SER A 188 9.53 -1.28 7.28
CA SER A 188 10.94 -1.43 6.97
C SER A 188 11.16 -2.33 5.75
N ASN A 189 12.41 -2.47 5.33
CA ASN A 189 12.79 -3.15 4.09
C ASN A 189 12.65 -4.69 4.14
N TYR A 190 11.90 -5.28 5.07
CA TYR A 190 11.79 -6.74 5.21
C TYR A 190 11.20 -7.40 3.95
N TRP A 191 10.24 -6.75 3.31
CA TRP A 191 9.55 -7.23 2.11
C TRP A 191 10.48 -7.32 0.88
N GLN A 192 11.54 -6.49 0.84
CA GLN A 192 12.53 -6.51 -0.24
C GLN A 192 13.32 -7.84 -0.29
N LYS A 193 13.35 -8.59 0.82
CA LYS A 193 14.03 -9.89 0.90
C LYS A 193 13.36 -10.91 -0.02
N ASP A 194 12.02 -10.89 -0.11
CA ASP A 194 11.26 -11.84 -0.92
C ASP A 194 11.44 -11.53 -2.41
N SER A 195 11.47 -10.26 -2.79
CA SER A 195 11.88 -9.83 -4.14
C SER A 195 13.28 -10.32 -4.51
N LYS A 196 14.27 -10.14 -3.62
CA LYS A 196 15.65 -10.62 -3.85
C LYS A 196 15.71 -12.14 -4.01
N LYS A 197 14.94 -12.88 -3.20
CA LYS A 197 14.86 -14.34 -3.27
C LYS A 197 14.26 -14.79 -4.59
N TYR A 198 13.18 -14.16 -5.04
CA TYR A 198 12.55 -14.42 -6.33
C TYR A 198 13.51 -14.14 -7.49
N ILE A 199 14.10 -12.94 -7.56
CA ILE A 199 15.05 -12.55 -8.60
C ILE A 199 16.23 -13.53 -8.67
N THR A 200 16.81 -13.89 -7.51
CA THR A 200 17.93 -14.84 -7.45
C THR A 200 17.51 -16.22 -7.94
N ALA A 201 16.34 -16.72 -7.54
CA ALA A 201 15.85 -18.02 -7.97
C ALA A 201 15.68 -18.08 -9.49
N ILE A 202 15.05 -17.06 -10.10
CA ILE A 202 14.84 -17.00 -11.55
C ILE A 202 16.18 -16.89 -12.30
N ARG A 203 17.08 -15.99 -11.88
CA ARG A 203 18.42 -15.82 -12.52
C ARG A 203 19.30 -17.06 -12.40
N GLU A 204 19.21 -17.79 -11.30
CA GLU A 204 19.96 -19.04 -11.09
C GLU A 204 19.25 -20.28 -11.68
N GLY A 205 18.08 -20.11 -12.31
CA GLY A 205 17.29 -21.23 -12.85
C GLY A 205 16.79 -22.21 -11.79
N LYS A 206 16.70 -21.78 -10.53
CA LYS A 206 16.20 -22.60 -9.43
C LYS A 206 14.68 -22.58 -9.47
N ASP A 207 14.08 -23.78 -9.51
CA ASP A 207 12.65 -23.92 -9.25
C ASP A 207 12.35 -23.39 -7.84
N LEU A 208 11.43 -22.41 -7.77
CA LEU A 208 10.94 -21.82 -6.51
C LEU A 208 10.27 -22.87 -5.59
N ASN A 209 9.83 -23.99 -6.17
CA ASN A 209 9.42 -25.21 -5.49
C ASN A 209 10.53 -26.25 -5.64
N GLY A 210 11.40 -26.34 -4.62
CA GLY A 210 12.74 -26.96 -4.68
C GLY A 210 12.88 -28.46 -4.99
N GLU A 211 12.07 -29.06 -5.88
CA GLU A 211 12.14 -30.50 -6.18
C GLU A 211 12.53 -30.86 -7.63
N SER A 212 12.36 -29.97 -8.62
CA SER A 212 12.48 -30.39 -10.04
C SER A 212 13.85 -30.12 -10.68
N PHE A 213 14.58 -29.06 -10.30
CA PHE A 213 15.87 -28.75 -10.93
C PHE A 213 17.08 -29.42 -10.25
N PHE A 214 17.12 -29.50 -8.91
CA PHE A 214 18.24 -30.11 -8.19
C PHE A 214 18.32 -31.63 -8.41
N SER A 215 17.19 -32.30 -8.62
CA SER A 215 17.12 -33.72 -8.97
C SER A 215 17.60 -33.99 -10.41
N LYS A 216 17.30 -33.09 -11.36
CA LYS A 216 17.84 -33.15 -12.74
C LYS A 216 19.34 -32.87 -12.77
N ILE A 217 19.80 -31.85 -12.05
CA ILE A 217 21.22 -31.55 -11.90
C ILE A 217 21.95 -32.69 -11.18
N ALA A 218 21.42 -33.24 -10.08
CA ALA A 218 22.00 -34.39 -9.40
C ALA A 218 22.05 -35.64 -10.28
N GLY A 219 21.01 -35.88 -11.11
CA GLY A 219 21.00 -36.97 -12.09
C GLY A 219 22.05 -36.78 -13.21
N VAL A 220 22.33 -35.54 -13.61
CA VAL A 220 23.39 -35.20 -14.56
C VAL A 220 24.77 -35.32 -13.89
N PHE A 221 24.96 -34.80 -12.67
CA PHE A 221 26.20 -34.94 -11.89
C PHE A 221 26.51 -36.38 -11.49
N ALA A 222 25.52 -37.22 -11.23
CA ALA A 222 25.71 -38.65 -11.00
C ALA A 222 26.18 -39.37 -12.27
N LYS A 223 25.60 -39.04 -13.44
CA LYS A 223 26.04 -39.56 -14.74
C LYS A 223 27.43 -39.06 -15.13
N ILE A 224 27.74 -37.81 -14.83
CA ILE A 224 29.06 -37.19 -15.03
C ILE A 224 30.08 -37.81 -14.07
N GLY A 225 29.76 -37.99 -12.79
CA GLY A 225 30.63 -38.61 -11.78
C GLY A 225 30.95 -40.09 -12.07
N GLN A 226 30.02 -40.79 -12.72
CA GLN A 226 30.25 -42.15 -13.23
C GLN A 226 31.14 -42.17 -14.50
N SER A 227 31.27 -41.04 -15.18
CA SER A 227 32.12 -40.84 -16.37
C SER A 227 33.44 -40.10 -16.07
N LEU A 228 33.61 -39.54 -14.86
CA LEU A 228 34.76 -38.71 -14.44
C LEU A 228 35.60 -39.34 -13.32
N SER A 229 35.54 -40.66 -13.13
CA SER A 229 36.58 -41.39 -12.41
C SER A 229 37.95 -41.38 -13.13
N THR A 230 38.07 -40.62 -14.23
CA THR A 230 39.32 -40.26 -14.88
C THR A 230 39.26 -38.77 -15.25
N SER A 231 40.08 -37.95 -14.56
CA SER A 231 40.50 -36.57 -14.87
C SER A 231 40.04 -35.49 -13.88
N GLU A 232 41.00 -34.61 -13.54
CA GLU A 232 40.98 -33.56 -12.51
C GLU A 232 39.82 -32.56 -12.65
N ALA A 233 39.21 -32.21 -11.52
CA ALA A 233 38.07 -31.31 -11.43
C ALA A 233 38.49 -29.83 -11.49
N GLY A 234 38.21 -29.17 -12.62
CA GLY A 234 38.20 -27.71 -12.74
C GLY A 234 36.93 -27.08 -12.12
N PRO A 235 36.94 -25.76 -11.83
CA PRO A 235 35.82 -25.10 -11.16
C PRO A 235 34.59 -25.05 -12.07
N VAL A 236 33.46 -25.53 -11.55
CA VAL A 236 32.15 -25.53 -12.21
C VAL A 236 31.73 -24.08 -12.47
N LYS A 237 31.75 -23.65 -13.74
CA LYS A 237 31.16 -22.37 -14.16
C LYS A 237 29.64 -22.50 -14.04
N LYS A 238 29.02 -21.66 -13.20
CA LYS A 238 27.56 -21.49 -13.22
C LYS A 238 27.17 -21.02 -14.62
N GLU A 239 26.45 -21.85 -15.38
CA GLU A 239 25.82 -21.41 -16.62
C GLU A 239 24.82 -20.31 -16.29
N VAL A 240 25.03 -19.12 -16.86
CA VAL A 240 24.09 -18.01 -16.74
C VAL A 240 22.87 -18.40 -17.57
N VAL A 241 21.72 -18.57 -16.92
CA VAL A 241 20.45 -18.85 -17.59
C VAL A 241 20.12 -17.66 -18.47
N LYS A 242 19.95 -17.89 -19.78
CA LYS A 242 19.48 -16.87 -20.70
C LYS A 242 17.96 -16.70 -20.50
N LEU A 243 17.57 -15.59 -19.89
CA LEU A 243 16.18 -15.27 -19.62
C LEU A 243 15.45 -14.89 -20.92
N GLU A 244 14.15 -15.15 -20.96
CA GLU A 244 13.29 -14.62 -22.02
C GLU A 244 13.11 -13.10 -21.84
N PRO A 245 12.94 -12.31 -22.91
CA PRO A 245 12.82 -10.85 -22.81
C PRO A 245 11.74 -10.37 -21.83
N GLY A 246 10.58 -11.05 -21.77
CA GLY A 246 9.51 -10.70 -20.83
C GLY A 246 9.84 -11.01 -19.36
N GLN A 247 10.66 -12.03 -19.11
CA GLN A 247 11.15 -12.32 -17.75
C GLN A 247 12.18 -11.29 -17.31
N GLU A 248 13.05 -10.83 -18.21
CA GLU A 248 14.05 -9.81 -17.88
C GLU A 248 13.40 -8.45 -17.56
N GLU A 249 12.35 -8.07 -18.29
CA GLU A 249 11.52 -6.90 -17.99
C GLU A 249 10.82 -7.03 -16.63
N GLU A 250 10.17 -8.16 -16.36
CA GLU A 250 9.53 -8.44 -15.06
C GLU A 250 10.52 -8.29 -13.90
N LEU A 251 11.70 -8.92 -14.00
CA LEU A 251 12.71 -8.83 -12.95
C LEU A 251 13.19 -7.39 -12.73
N LYS A 252 13.33 -6.60 -13.80
CA LYS A 252 13.74 -5.20 -13.73
C LYS A 252 12.68 -4.32 -13.05
N GLU A 253 11.41 -4.57 -13.32
CA GLU A 253 10.31 -3.84 -12.66
C GLU A 253 10.22 -4.18 -11.17
N ILE A 254 10.42 -5.46 -10.81
CA ILE A 254 10.53 -5.89 -9.40
C ILE A 254 11.74 -5.21 -8.73
N GLU A 255 12.90 -5.17 -9.40
CA GLU A 255 14.09 -4.46 -8.93
C GLU A 255 13.83 -2.96 -8.72
N THR A 256 13.03 -2.34 -9.60
CA THR A 256 12.66 -0.92 -9.46
C THR A 256 11.71 -0.69 -8.29
N LYS A 257 10.71 -1.57 -8.11
CA LYS A 257 9.76 -1.50 -6.99
C LYS A 257 10.47 -1.57 -5.64
N MET A 258 11.39 -2.52 -5.48
CA MET A 258 12.08 -2.78 -4.22
C MET A 258 13.08 -1.69 -3.80
N LEU A 259 13.43 -0.74 -4.68
CA LEU A 259 14.34 0.36 -4.35
C LEU A 259 13.64 1.51 -3.60
N LYS A 260 12.32 1.43 -3.44
CA LYS A 260 11.50 2.48 -2.83
C LYS A 260 11.01 2.08 -1.44
N LEU A 261 10.60 3.10 -0.67
CA LEU A 261 10.00 2.91 0.65
C LEU A 261 8.64 2.22 0.53
N GLY A 262 8.34 1.29 1.43
CA GLY A 262 7.14 0.45 1.40
C GLY A 262 6.15 0.77 2.51
N PHE A 263 4.87 0.56 2.21
CA PHE A 263 3.75 0.63 3.13
C PHE A 263 2.93 -0.65 3.03
N GLU A 264 2.47 -1.15 4.17
CA GLU A 264 1.31 -2.04 4.20
C GLU A 264 0.07 -1.22 3.86
N VAL A 265 -0.84 -1.78 3.06
CA VAL A 265 -2.00 -1.07 2.53
C VAL A 265 -3.25 -1.94 2.61
N LYS A 266 -4.38 -1.31 2.97
CA LYS A 266 -5.72 -1.88 2.88
C LYS A 266 -6.63 -0.90 2.14
N ILE A 267 -7.32 -1.37 1.11
CA ILE A 267 -8.21 -0.55 0.29
C ILE A 267 -9.65 -1.01 0.46
N ARG A 268 -10.55 -0.10 0.83
CA ARG A 268 -11.98 -0.36 0.96
C ARG A 268 -12.81 0.64 0.19
N VAL A 269 -13.93 0.16 -0.33
CA VAL A 269 -14.95 0.99 -0.97
C VAL A 269 -16.27 0.75 -0.26
N VAL A 270 -16.93 1.84 0.13
CA VAL A 270 -18.28 1.84 0.71
C VAL A 270 -19.17 2.70 -0.16
N THR A 271 -20.32 2.16 -0.54
CA THR A 271 -21.31 2.87 -1.35
C THR A 271 -22.64 2.86 -0.64
N LYS A 272 -23.41 3.93 -0.84
CA LYS A 272 -24.77 4.06 -0.31
C LYS A 272 -25.72 4.50 -1.42
N ALA A 273 -26.88 3.88 -1.52
CA ALA A 273 -27.94 4.27 -2.46
C ALA A 273 -29.33 3.85 -1.97
N GLY A 274 -30.38 4.38 -2.60
CA GLY A 274 -31.78 4.03 -2.25
C GLY A 274 -32.21 2.62 -2.68
N THR A 275 -31.43 1.92 -3.51
CA THR A 275 -31.67 0.53 -3.91
C THR A 275 -30.38 -0.29 -3.83
N GLN A 276 -30.50 -1.59 -3.59
CA GLN A 276 -29.35 -2.50 -3.54
C GLN A 276 -28.62 -2.53 -4.88
N GLU A 277 -29.35 -2.68 -5.98
CA GLU A 277 -28.80 -2.79 -7.33
C GLU A 277 -27.96 -1.56 -7.69
N ARG A 278 -28.41 -0.37 -7.30
CA ARG A 278 -27.69 0.87 -7.54
C ARG A 278 -26.45 1.00 -6.67
N SER A 279 -26.54 0.65 -5.38
CA SER A 279 -25.36 0.67 -4.49
C SER A 279 -24.29 -0.29 -5.01
N GLU A 280 -24.67 -1.51 -5.41
CA GLU A 280 -23.74 -2.47 -6.01
C GLU A 280 -23.18 -1.98 -7.35
N GLN A 281 -23.97 -1.26 -8.16
CA GLN A 281 -23.49 -0.71 -9.42
C GLN A 281 -22.39 0.33 -9.18
N ILE A 282 -22.60 1.27 -8.26
CA ILE A 282 -21.59 2.27 -7.89
C ILE A 282 -20.32 1.56 -7.40
N LEU A 283 -20.45 0.52 -6.56
CA LEU A 283 -19.30 -0.26 -6.09
C LEU A 283 -18.54 -0.88 -7.27
N ARG A 284 -19.26 -1.51 -8.21
CA ARG A 284 -18.67 -2.11 -9.42
C ARG A 284 -17.95 -1.07 -10.27
N ASP A 285 -18.53 0.11 -10.45
CA ASP A 285 -17.94 1.19 -11.24
C ASP A 285 -16.62 1.68 -10.61
N VAL A 286 -16.61 1.90 -9.29
CA VAL A 286 -15.39 2.27 -8.55
C VAL A 286 -14.35 1.14 -8.59
N THR A 287 -14.74 -0.12 -8.36
CA THR A 287 -13.77 -1.22 -8.44
C THR A 287 -13.23 -1.43 -9.87
N ALA A 288 -14.05 -1.16 -10.90
CA ALA A 288 -13.62 -1.23 -12.29
C ALA A 288 -12.56 -0.17 -12.63
N SER A 289 -12.60 1.01 -12.00
CA SER A 289 -11.57 2.04 -12.23
C SER A 289 -10.17 1.59 -11.83
N PHE A 290 -10.04 0.66 -10.87
CA PHE A 290 -8.75 0.10 -10.45
C PHE A 290 -8.14 -0.84 -11.50
N LYS A 291 -8.91 -1.32 -12.49
CA LYS A 291 -8.37 -2.16 -13.56
C LYS A 291 -7.36 -1.44 -14.46
N GLN A 292 -7.35 -0.11 -14.47
CA GLN A 292 -6.34 0.67 -15.20
C GLN A 292 -4.90 0.40 -14.72
N PHE A 293 -4.72 -0.07 -13.49
CA PHE A 293 -3.42 -0.38 -12.90
C PHE A 293 -2.89 -1.77 -13.30
N THR A 294 -3.67 -2.53 -14.08
CA THR A 294 -3.31 -3.86 -14.56
C THR A 294 -2.19 -3.79 -15.59
N THR A 295 -1.25 -4.71 -15.50
CA THR A 295 -0.33 -5.04 -16.59
C THR A 295 -0.48 -6.52 -16.96
N ALA A 296 -0.05 -6.90 -18.16
CA ALA A 296 -0.21 -8.28 -18.63
C ALA A 296 0.66 -9.29 -17.87
N HIS A 297 1.83 -8.88 -17.37
CA HIS A 297 2.80 -9.78 -16.75
C HIS A 297 3.07 -9.47 -15.27
N LEU A 298 2.83 -8.25 -14.78
CA LEU A 298 3.02 -7.88 -13.37
C LEU A 298 1.72 -8.06 -12.57
N ASN A 299 1.45 -7.18 -11.61
CA ASN A 299 0.29 -7.26 -10.73
C ASN A 299 -0.91 -6.46 -11.24
N ASN A 300 -2.05 -6.66 -10.58
CA ASN A 300 -3.28 -5.90 -10.77
C ASN A 300 -4.08 -5.84 -9.47
N PHE A 301 -5.15 -5.04 -9.47
CA PHE A 301 -6.13 -5.04 -8.39
C PHE A 301 -7.37 -5.85 -8.75
N ILE A 302 -7.89 -6.57 -7.76
CA ILE A 302 -9.14 -7.33 -7.83
C ILE A 302 -10.08 -6.92 -6.69
N HIS A 303 -11.37 -7.12 -6.92
CA HIS A 303 -12.34 -7.14 -5.83
C HIS A 303 -12.07 -8.41 -5.01
N SER A 304 -11.74 -8.26 -3.73
CA SER A 304 -11.48 -9.39 -2.84
C SER A 304 -12.71 -10.28 -2.76
N LYS A 305 -12.48 -11.59 -2.66
CA LYS A 305 -13.58 -12.54 -2.45
C LYS A 305 -14.14 -12.30 -1.05
N PRO A 306 -15.45 -12.17 -0.89
CA PRO A 306 -16.04 -11.85 0.42
C PRO A 306 -15.78 -12.99 1.41
N THR A 307 -14.84 -12.77 2.32
CA THR A 307 -14.60 -13.59 3.52
C THR A 307 -15.34 -13.02 4.74
N LYS A 308 -15.63 -11.72 4.71
CA LYS A 308 -16.39 -10.96 5.70
C LYS A 308 -17.74 -10.53 5.12
N THR A 309 -18.73 -10.33 5.98
CA THR A 309 -20.02 -9.75 5.60
C THR A 309 -19.87 -8.25 5.30
N GLY A 310 -20.79 -7.69 4.51
CA GLY A 310 -20.78 -6.24 4.22
C GLY A 310 -20.86 -5.38 5.49
N LYS A 311 -21.55 -5.85 6.53
CA LYS A 311 -21.61 -5.17 7.83
C LYS A 311 -20.25 -5.14 8.53
N GLU A 312 -19.53 -6.26 8.55
CA GLU A 312 -18.19 -6.32 9.15
C GLU A 312 -17.21 -5.39 8.43
N ILE A 313 -17.23 -5.38 7.09
CA ILE A 313 -16.40 -4.46 6.29
C ILE A 313 -16.77 -3.00 6.59
N TYR A 314 -18.07 -2.69 6.73
CA TYR A 314 -18.51 -1.34 7.10
C TYR A 314 -18.05 -0.94 8.50
N ASP A 315 -18.19 -1.81 9.49
CA ASP A 315 -17.75 -1.53 10.87
C ASP A 315 -16.23 -1.30 10.92
N GLU A 316 -15.45 -2.10 10.19
CA GLU A 316 -13.99 -1.92 10.02
C GLU A 316 -13.64 -0.62 9.31
N TYR A 317 -14.41 -0.23 8.28
CA TYR A 317 -14.24 1.04 7.59
C TYR A 317 -14.43 2.22 8.55
N VAL A 318 -15.44 2.16 9.44
CA VAL A 318 -15.76 3.23 10.39
C VAL A 318 -14.62 3.49 11.37
N ILE A 319 -14.04 2.42 11.92
CA ILE A 319 -12.92 2.51 12.87
C ILE A 319 -11.55 2.61 12.18
N ARG A 320 -11.52 2.56 10.84
CA ARG A 320 -10.32 2.50 10.00
C ARG A 320 -9.39 1.35 10.41
N HIS A 321 -9.99 0.16 10.54
CA HIS A 321 -9.28 -1.05 10.94
C HIS A 321 -8.37 -1.57 9.82
N MET A 322 -7.17 -2.01 10.15
CA MET A 322 -6.29 -2.78 9.27
C MET A 322 -5.55 -3.82 10.08
N ASP A 323 -5.87 -5.09 9.79
CA ASP A 323 -5.25 -6.27 10.36
C ASP A 323 -3.71 -6.14 10.35
N ALA A 324 -3.06 -6.59 11.43
CA ALA A 324 -1.60 -6.57 11.55
C ALA A 324 -0.89 -7.58 10.63
N ASP A 325 -1.62 -8.60 10.20
CA ASP A 325 -1.12 -9.74 9.44
C ASP A 325 -1.58 -9.70 7.97
N GLU A 326 -0.63 -9.96 7.06
CA GLU A 326 -0.84 -10.15 5.61
C GLU A 326 -1.49 -9.01 4.78
N PRO A 327 -1.30 -7.70 5.08
CA PRO A 327 -1.72 -6.66 4.15
C PRO A 327 -0.80 -6.58 2.92
N ASP A 328 -1.36 -6.14 1.80
CA ASP A 328 -0.61 -5.86 0.57
C ASP A 328 0.47 -4.81 0.82
N ILE A 329 1.61 -4.94 0.14
CA ILE A 329 2.69 -3.96 0.21
C ILE A 329 2.78 -3.18 -1.10
N LEU A 330 2.57 -1.87 -0.99
CA LEU A 330 2.80 -0.91 -2.05
C LEU A 330 3.97 -0.01 -1.69
N ASN A 331 4.80 0.31 -2.67
CA ASN A 331 5.79 1.36 -2.48
C ASN A 331 5.16 2.76 -2.62
N ILE A 332 5.93 3.79 -2.28
CA ILE A 332 5.49 5.19 -2.35
C ILE A 332 5.05 5.65 -3.74
N GLU A 333 5.56 5.06 -4.82
CA GLU A 333 5.16 5.39 -6.19
C GLU A 333 3.82 4.75 -6.54
N GLU A 334 3.63 3.48 -6.20
CA GLU A 334 2.38 2.76 -6.39
C GLU A 334 1.27 3.42 -5.57
N LEU A 335 1.55 3.76 -4.31
CA LEU A 335 0.61 4.43 -3.43
C LEU A 335 0.24 5.83 -3.94
N ALA A 336 1.22 6.61 -4.42
CA ALA A 336 0.98 7.90 -5.09
C ALA A 336 0.21 7.78 -6.40
N SER A 337 0.12 6.59 -7.00
CA SER A 337 -0.73 6.33 -8.18
C SER A 337 -2.20 6.13 -7.78
N LEU A 338 -2.48 5.77 -6.53
CA LEU A 338 -3.81 5.52 -5.99
C LEU A 338 -4.41 6.75 -5.29
N TYR A 339 -3.57 7.50 -4.58
CA TYR A 339 -4.00 8.67 -3.84
C TYR A 339 -3.01 9.83 -4.01
N HIS A 340 -3.52 10.92 -4.56
CA HIS A 340 -2.88 12.22 -4.59
C HIS A 340 -3.95 13.30 -4.76
N LEU A 341 -3.59 14.57 -4.57
CA LEU A 341 -4.52 15.67 -4.77
C LEU A 341 -4.67 15.98 -6.27
N PRO A 342 -5.89 16.35 -6.72
CA PRO A 342 -6.16 16.60 -8.13
C PRO A 342 -5.36 17.78 -8.64
N ASN A 343 -4.90 17.70 -9.89
CA ASN A 343 -4.16 18.76 -10.56
C ASN A 343 -4.94 19.30 -11.76
N ILE A 344 -4.36 20.28 -12.45
CA ILE A 344 -4.99 20.96 -13.60
C ILE A 344 -5.40 20.03 -14.75
N SER A 345 -4.84 18.83 -14.89
CA SER A 345 -5.21 17.89 -15.95
C SER A 345 -6.39 16.99 -15.58
N VAL A 346 -6.80 16.98 -14.31
CA VAL A 346 -7.97 16.23 -13.84
C VAL A 346 -9.23 17.06 -14.07
N GLU A 347 -9.96 16.75 -15.13
CA GLU A 347 -11.19 17.47 -15.53
C GLU A 347 -12.48 16.89 -14.92
N THR A 348 -12.38 15.94 -13.98
CA THR A 348 -13.54 15.30 -13.36
C THR A 348 -14.48 16.35 -12.75
N PRO A 349 -15.79 16.29 -13.06
CA PRO A 349 -16.76 17.24 -12.51
C PRO A 349 -16.91 17.09 -10.99
N ASN A 350 -17.45 18.11 -10.35
CA ASN A 350 -17.81 18.10 -8.93
C ASN A 350 -16.66 17.86 -7.93
N ILE A 351 -15.39 17.98 -8.34
CA ILE A 351 -14.28 18.07 -7.39
C ILE A 351 -14.39 19.36 -6.56
N ALA A 352 -14.28 19.24 -5.24
CA ALA A 352 -14.23 20.38 -4.34
C ALA A 352 -12.84 21.03 -4.38
N TRP A 353 -12.79 22.27 -4.87
CA TRP A 353 -11.57 23.08 -4.96
C TRP A 353 -11.53 24.13 -3.84
N SER A 354 -10.31 24.49 -3.41
CA SER A 354 -10.12 25.63 -2.51
C SER A 354 -10.50 26.93 -3.22
N ARG A 355 -11.24 27.80 -2.52
CA ARG A 355 -11.69 29.10 -3.03
C ARG A 355 -10.68 30.22 -2.82
N SER A 356 -9.61 29.98 -2.06
CA SER A 356 -8.63 31.00 -1.68
C SER A 356 -7.21 30.54 -1.96
N ARG A 357 -6.48 31.29 -2.77
CA ARG A 357 -5.01 31.22 -2.74
C ARG A 357 -4.54 31.86 -1.44
N LYS A 358 -3.77 31.14 -0.63
CA LYS A 358 -2.94 31.77 0.41
C LYS A 358 -1.91 32.63 -0.31
N LEU A 359 -2.21 33.91 -0.49
CA LEU A 359 -1.24 34.88 -0.95
C LEU A 359 -0.30 35.19 0.22
N GLU A 360 0.99 35.32 -0.07
CA GLU A 360 1.92 35.87 0.91
C GLU A 360 1.39 37.24 1.36
N PRO A 361 1.42 37.54 2.67
CA PRO A 361 1.01 38.85 3.14
C PRO A 361 1.87 39.92 2.44
N PRO A 362 1.29 41.06 2.00
CA PRO A 362 2.07 42.12 1.39
C PRO A 362 3.20 42.55 2.33
N MET A 363 4.41 42.75 1.79
CA MET A 363 5.61 43.11 2.56
C MET A 363 5.44 44.33 3.47
N ASN A 364 4.44 45.18 3.20
CA ASN A 364 4.12 46.38 3.96
C ASN A 364 3.01 46.17 5.01
N LEU A 365 2.99 45.03 5.70
CA LEU A 365 2.22 44.95 6.94
C LEU A 365 2.87 45.84 7.99
N PRO A 366 2.12 46.73 8.68
CA PRO A 366 2.64 47.44 9.83
C PRO A 366 3.02 46.40 10.89
N LYS A 367 4.33 46.22 11.09
CA LYS A 367 4.83 45.44 12.22
C LYS A 367 4.56 46.29 13.47
N ALA A 368 3.77 45.77 14.40
CA ALA A 368 3.74 46.32 15.75
C ALA A 368 5.19 46.36 16.24
N ALA A 369 5.62 47.56 16.64
CA ALA A 369 7.01 47.87 16.94
C ALA A 369 7.61 46.96 18.03
N ASP A 370 8.93 46.80 17.94
CA ASP A 370 9.84 46.07 18.82
C ASP A 370 9.49 46.15 20.32
N GLY A 371 9.58 44.99 20.97
CA GLY A 371 9.62 44.87 22.43
C GLY A 371 9.52 43.42 22.90
N ASP A 372 10.66 42.88 23.35
CA ASP A 372 10.82 41.71 24.22
C ASP A 372 10.96 40.31 23.57
N VAL A 373 12.17 40.11 23.04
CA VAL A 373 13.00 38.88 22.97
C VAL A 373 12.43 37.59 23.62
N THR A 374 12.55 36.45 22.93
CA THR A 374 13.34 35.26 23.41
C THR A 374 13.58 34.21 22.33
N VAL A 375 14.72 33.53 22.45
CA VAL A 375 15.17 32.39 21.65
C VAL A 375 14.96 31.11 22.48
N PHE A 376 14.55 30.02 21.82
CA PHE A 376 14.81 28.66 22.28
C PHE A 376 15.36 27.84 21.12
#